data_AF-A0A5P9WBD8-F1
#
_entry.id   AF-A0A5P9WBD8-F1
#
_cell.length_a   1.000
_cell.length_b   1.000
_cell.length_c   1.000
_cell.angle_alpha   90.00
_cell.angle_beta   90.00
_cell.angle_gamma   90.00
#
_symmetry.space_group_name_H-M   'P 1'
#
loop_
_entity.id
_entity.type
_entity.pdbx_description
1 polymer ?
#
loop_
_entity_poly.entity_id
_entity_poly.type
_entity_poly.pdbx_seq_one_letter_code
_entity_poly.pdbx_strand_id
1 'polypeptide(L)'
;MAIPVSIEPVAAARRLYKAMSAAKARTLNVAGNGIYTLSKHGWTQESINAWVYQVIGKVHQHWPIEFIRSGGQTGVDVAGLVSAHALGIDCLGLFPKHFLQRAEDNVDVRRTATELEAEIRTWALMLGVKNPSTDE
;
A
#
# COMPACT_ATOMS: atom_id res chain seq x y z
N MET A 1 4.93 6.05 -12.92
CA MET A 1 6.37 6.10 -12.57
C MET A 1 6.72 4.88 -11.74
N ALA A 2 7.95 4.37 -11.79
CA ALA A 2 8.40 3.29 -10.91
C ALA A 2 9.22 3.84 -9.74
N ILE A 3 9.00 3.30 -8.54
CA ILE A 3 9.75 3.63 -7.33
C ILE A 3 10.27 2.31 -6.74
N PRO A 4 11.60 2.11 -6.63
CA PRO A 4 12.14 0.93 -5.98
C PRO A 4 11.82 0.94 -4.49
N VAL A 5 11.38 -0.20 -3.93
CA VAL A 5 11.12 -0.33 -2.49
C VAL A 5 12.40 -0.33 -1.64
N SER A 6 13.56 -0.49 -2.28
CA SER A 6 14.87 -0.50 -1.63
C SER A 6 15.41 0.89 -1.26
N ILE A 7 14.70 1.97 -1.60
CA ILE A 7 15.09 3.33 -1.20
C ILE A 7 14.31 3.77 0.03
N GLU A 8 14.89 4.71 0.77
CA GLU A 8 14.25 5.30 1.94
C GLU A 8 12.85 5.87 1.63
N PRO A 9 11.84 5.63 2.49
CA PRO A 9 10.48 6.11 2.30
C PRO A 9 10.39 7.61 2.00
N VAL A 10 11.19 8.44 2.68
CA VAL A 10 11.22 9.89 2.44
C VAL A 10 11.75 10.23 1.05
N ALA A 11 12.75 9.50 0.54
CA ALA A 11 13.25 9.69 -0.81
C ALA A 11 12.22 9.26 -1.87
N ALA A 12 11.53 8.14 -1.63
CA ALA A 12 10.39 7.70 -2.43
C ALA A 12 9.25 8.73 -2.44
N ALA A 13 8.88 9.28 -1.27
CA ALA A 13 7.86 10.30 -1.12
C ALA A 13 8.18 11.56 -1.92
N ARG A 14 9.43 12.03 -1.92
CA ARG A 14 9.85 13.17 -2.75
C ARG A 14 9.65 12.89 -4.25
N ARG A 15 9.98 11.68 -4.71
CA ARG A 15 9.78 11.30 -6.12
C ARG A 15 8.30 11.26 -6.47
N LEU A 16 7.46 10.67 -5.61
CA LEU A 16 6.02 10.62 -5.78
C LEU A 16 5.39 12.02 -5.77
N TYR A 17 5.73 12.86 -4.78
CA TYR A 17 5.28 14.25 -4.68
C TYR A 17 5.60 15.04 -5.95
N LYS A 18 6.84 14.92 -6.46
CA LYS A 18 7.26 15.63 -7.69
C LYS A 18 6.41 15.18 -8.89
N ALA A 19 6.15 13.89 -9.03
CA ALA A 19 5.33 13.38 -10.14
C ALA A 19 3.87 13.81 -10.02
N MET A 20 3.28 13.73 -8.83
CA MET A 20 1.88 14.12 -8.60
C MET A 20 1.67 15.63 -8.78
N SER A 21 2.55 16.45 -8.22
CA SER A 21 2.47 17.91 -8.33
C SER A 21 2.67 18.38 -9.77
N ALA A 22 3.63 17.81 -10.50
CA ALA A 22 3.84 18.11 -11.93
C ALA A 22 2.60 17.75 -12.79
N ALA A 23 1.94 16.64 -12.47
CA ALA A 23 0.70 16.23 -13.13
C ALA A 23 -0.55 16.96 -12.60
N LYS A 24 -0.42 17.80 -11.56
CA LYS A 24 -1.53 18.38 -10.80
C LYS A 24 -2.56 17.33 -10.34
N ALA A 25 -2.11 16.10 -10.09
CA ALA A 25 -2.97 14.97 -9.81
C ALA A 25 -3.30 14.89 -8.32
N ARG A 26 -4.57 14.61 -7.99
CA ARG A 26 -5.06 14.32 -6.63
C ARG A 26 -5.45 12.85 -6.44
N THR A 27 -5.43 12.07 -7.51
CA THR A 27 -5.72 10.64 -7.51
C THR A 27 -4.44 9.84 -7.73
N LEU A 28 -4.30 8.73 -7.01
CA LEU A 28 -3.15 7.85 -7.10
C LEU A 28 -3.56 6.42 -7.47
N ASN A 29 -2.92 5.86 -8.50
CA ASN A 29 -2.99 4.43 -8.81
C ASN A 29 -1.78 3.72 -8.23
N VAL A 30 -1.99 2.85 -7.24
CA VAL A 30 -0.94 2.03 -6.64
C VAL A 30 -0.94 0.66 -7.30
N ALA A 31 0.22 0.26 -7.81
CA ALA A 31 0.44 -1.06 -8.40
C ALA A 31 1.91 -1.45 -8.22
N GLY A 32 2.18 -2.73 -7.97
CA GLY A 32 3.54 -3.20 -7.86
C GLY A 32 3.67 -4.71 -7.73
N ASN A 33 4.81 -5.14 -7.20
CA ASN A 33 5.09 -6.56 -7.03
C ASN A 33 4.16 -7.19 -5.98
N GLY A 34 3.65 -8.38 -6.27
CA GLY A 34 2.92 -9.22 -5.32
C GLY A 34 3.85 -9.80 -4.25
N ILE A 35 3.27 -10.35 -3.18
CA ILE A 35 4.06 -10.79 -2.02
C ILE A 35 5.03 -11.92 -2.35
N TYR A 36 4.67 -12.85 -3.23
CA TYR A 36 5.53 -13.96 -3.67
C TYR A 36 6.83 -13.51 -4.37
N THR A 37 6.85 -12.29 -4.93
CA THR A 37 8.07 -11.68 -5.50
C THR A 37 8.84 -10.94 -4.41
N LEU A 38 8.13 -10.18 -3.58
CA LEU A 38 8.70 -9.37 -2.51
C LEU A 38 9.38 -10.21 -1.41
N SER A 39 8.82 -11.35 -1.05
CA SER A 39 9.36 -12.24 -0.02
C SER A 39 10.73 -12.81 -0.39
N LYS A 40 10.97 -13.08 -1.68
CA LYS A 40 12.29 -13.47 -2.22
C LYS A 40 13.37 -12.39 -2.02
N HIS A 41 12.94 -11.16 -1.74
CA HIS A 41 13.81 -10.02 -1.44
C HIS A 41 13.68 -9.55 0.02
N GLY A 42 13.17 -10.41 0.93
CA GLY A 42 13.13 -10.16 2.37
C GLY A 42 11.97 -9.28 2.85
N TRP A 43 10.97 -9.03 2.00
CA TRP A 43 9.81 -8.21 2.37
C TRP A 43 8.63 -9.09 2.80
N THR A 44 8.08 -8.79 3.97
CA THR A 44 6.79 -9.31 4.44
C THR A 44 5.65 -8.38 4.05
N GLN A 45 4.41 -8.87 4.07
CA GLN A 45 3.23 -8.04 3.80
C GLN A 45 3.14 -6.86 4.79
N GLU A 46 3.46 -7.11 6.06
CA GLU A 46 3.50 -6.09 7.11
C GLU A 46 4.55 -5.00 6.79
N SER A 47 5.78 -5.39 6.47
CA SER A 47 6.85 -4.43 6.18
C SER A 47 6.58 -3.59 4.94
N ILE A 48 6.00 -4.18 3.88
CA ILE A 48 5.64 -3.41 2.68
C ILE A 48 4.43 -2.51 2.92
N ASN A 49 3.47 -2.93 3.74
CA ASN A 49 2.36 -2.07 4.17
C ASN A 49 2.88 -0.82 4.88
N ALA A 50 3.80 -0.99 5.83
CA ALA A 50 4.42 0.11 6.56
C ALA A 50 5.21 1.05 5.64
N TRP A 51 6.03 0.50 4.74
CA TRP A 51 6.82 1.30 3.80
C TRP A 51 5.93 2.13 2.87
N VAL A 52 4.90 1.52 2.26
CA VAL A 52 3.98 2.23 1.36
C VAL A 52 3.18 3.30 2.12
N TYR A 53 2.74 3.00 3.35
CA TYR A 53 2.06 3.96 4.22
C TYR A 53 2.93 5.18 4.51
N GLN A 54 4.21 4.99 4.87
CA GLN A 54 5.13 6.10 5.13
C GLN A 54 5.33 6.98 3.89
N VAL A 55 5.43 6.38 2.70
CA VAL A 55 5.56 7.11 1.44
C VAL A 55 4.30 7.92 1.13
N ILE A 56 3.13 7.27 1.12
CA ILE A 56 1.85 7.92 0.77
C ILE A 56 1.48 8.96 1.83
N GLY A 57 1.60 8.62 3.11
CA GLY A 57 1.33 9.52 4.23
C GLY A 57 2.17 10.79 4.15
N LYS A 58 3.46 10.67 3.84
CA LYS A 58 4.34 11.84 3.70
C LYS A 58 3.94 12.72 2.53
N VAL A 59 3.53 12.15 1.40
CA VAL A 59 3.01 12.93 0.27
C VAL A 59 1.69 13.59 0.62
N HIS A 60 0.75 12.85 1.22
CA HIS A 60 -0.59 13.34 1.57
C HIS A 60 -0.53 14.55 2.52
N GLN A 61 0.43 14.61 3.45
CA GLN A 61 0.67 15.77 4.32
C GLN A 61 0.96 17.08 3.57
N HIS A 62 1.59 17.00 2.38
CA HIS A 62 2.04 18.18 1.62
C HIS A 62 1.29 18.38 0.30
N TRP A 63 0.65 17.33 -0.19
CA TRP A 63 -0.15 17.31 -1.40
C TRP A 63 -1.32 16.35 -1.18
N PRO A 64 -2.44 16.84 -0.59
CA PRO A 64 -3.58 16.00 -0.25
C PRO A 64 -4.01 15.14 -1.43
N ILE A 65 -4.09 13.85 -1.18
CA ILE A 65 -4.55 12.81 -2.11
C ILE A 65 -6.02 12.56 -1.77
N GLU A 66 -6.87 12.69 -2.78
CA GLU A 66 -8.32 12.60 -2.64
C GLU A 66 -8.83 11.18 -2.90
N PHE A 67 -8.12 10.39 -3.72
CA PHE A 67 -8.56 9.05 -4.08
C PHE A 67 -7.40 8.11 -4.39
N ILE A 68 -7.48 6.86 -3.94
CA ILE A 68 -6.52 5.79 -4.25
C ILE A 68 -7.24 4.63 -4.95
N ARG A 69 -6.66 4.13 -6.05
CA ARG A 69 -7.09 2.87 -6.66
C ARG A 69 -5.94 1.87 -6.74
N SER A 70 -6.26 0.59 -6.60
CA SER A 70 -5.28 -0.50 -6.64
C SER A 70 -5.91 -1.82 -7.11
N GLY A 71 -5.09 -2.77 -7.57
CA GLY A 71 -5.53 -4.12 -7.92
C GLY A 71 -5.95 -4.97 -6.71
N GLY A 72 -5.58 -4.58 -5.50
CA GLY A 72 -6.01 -5.22 -4.24
C GLY A 72 -5.43 -6.62 -3.97
N GLN A 73 -4.62 -7.19 -4.86
CA GLN A 73 -3.90 -8.42 -4.57
C GLN A 73 -2.87 -8.23 -3.43
N THR A 74 -2.04 -9.22 -3.17
CA THR A 74 -0.98 -9.12 -2.15
C THR A 74 0.15 -8.15 -2.55
N GLY A 75 1.08 -7.91 -1.64
CA GLY A 75 2.24 -7.05 -1.84
C GLY A 75 1.88 -5.57 -1.88
N VAL A 76 2.42 -4.85 -2.88
CA VAL A 76 2.24 -3.39 -3.03
C VAL A 76 0.77 -3.02 -3.25
N ASP A 77 0.00 -3.90 -3.88
CA ASP A 77 -1.39 -3.62 -4.24
C ASP A 77 -2.28 -3.43 -3.00
N VAL A 78 -2.34 -4.43 -2.10
CA VAL A 78 -3.06 -4.31 -0.82
C VAL A 78 -2.45 -3.23 0.06
N ALA A 79 -1.12 -3.05 0.04
CA ALA A 79 -0.45 -1.99 0.80
C ALA A 79 -0.97 -0.58 0.43
N GLY A 80 -1.32 -0.36 -0.84
CA GLY A 80 -1.97 0.88 -1.29
C GLY A 80 -3.36 1.10 -0.67
N LEU A 81 -4.19 0.04 -0.61
CA LEU A 81 -5.53 0.10 0.00
C LEU A 81 -5.45 0.26 1.52
N VAL A 82 -4.54 -0.47 2.16
CA VAL A 82 -4.23 -0.36 3.60
C VAL A 82 -3.82 1.08 3.95
N SER A 83 -2.94 1.68 3.15
CA SER A 83 -2.51 3.07 3.35
C SER A 83 -3.68 4.05 3.20
N ALA A 84 -4.56 3.83 2.23
CA ALA A 84 -5.75 4.67 2.03
C ALA A 84 -6.68 4.61 3.25
N HIS A 85 -6.99 3.41 3.73
CA HIS A 85 -7.81 3.22 4.94
C HIS A 85 -7.17 3.85 6.18
N ALA A 86 -5.85 3.67 6.38
CA ALA A 86 -5.14 4.22 7.53
C ALA A 86 -5.08 5.76 7.53
N LEU A 87 -5.09 6.38 6.34
CA LEU A 87 -5.01 7.84 6.16
C LEU A 87 -6.38 8.50 6.00
N GLY A 88 -7.48 7.73 5.96
CA GLY A 88 -8.82 8.25 5.70
C GLY A 88 -9.01 8.78 4.27
N ILE A 89 -8.33 8.18 3.30
CA ILE A 89 -8.43 8.53 1.88
C ILE A 89 -9.43 7.57 1.21
N ASP A 90 -10.36 8.12 0.42
CA ASP A 90 -11.30 7.32 -0.36
C ASP A 90 -10.57 6.37 -1.32
N CYS A 91 -11.04 5.13 -1.44
CA CYS A 91 -10.36 4.16 -2.30
C CYS A 91 -11.25 3.13 -2.97
N LEU A 92 -10.69 2.48 -4.01
CA LEU A 92 -11.30 1.38 -4.75
C LEU A 92 -10.27 0.27 -5.02
N GLY A 93 -10.57 -0.93 -4.54
CA GLY A 93 -9.86 -2.17 -4.88
C GLY A 93 -10.49 -2.87 -6.08
N LEU A 94 -9.74 -3.02 -7.16
CA LEU A 94 -10.16 -3.63 -8.44
C LEU A 94 -9.86 -5.13 -8.50
N PHE A 95 -10.07 -5.83 -7.38
CA PHE A 95 -9.71 -7.23 -7.20
C PHE A 95 -10.07 -8.11 -8.41
N PRO A 96 -9.22 -9.09 -8.77
CA PRO A 96 -9.54 -10.04 -9.83
C PRO A 96 -10.87 -10.77 -9.58
N LYS A 97 -11.43 -11.36 -10.65
CA LYS A 97 -12.66 -12.15 -10.56
C LYS A 97 -12.60 -13.17 -9.43
N HIS A 98 -13.66 -13.27 -8.65
CA HIS A 98 -13.73 -14.12 -7.44
C HIS A 98 -12.76 -13.73 -6.33
N PHE A 99 -12.32 -12.47 -6.30
CA PHE A 99 -11.46 -11.92 -5.26
C PHE A 99 -10.18 -12.76 -5.03
N LEU A 100 -9.58 -13.20 -6.14
CA LEU A 100 -8.37 -14.02 -6.08
C LEU A 100 -7.20 -13.18 -5.57
N GLN A 101 -6.52 -13.70 -4.55
CA GLN A 101 -5.23 -13.21 -4.08
C GLN A 101 -4.17 -14.29 -4.26
N ARG A 102 -3.01 -13.90 -4.77
CA ARG A 102 -1.85 -14.79 -4.87
C ARG A 102 -1.04 -14.72 -3.58
N ALA A 103 -1.01 -15.83 -2.85
CA ALA A 103 -0.25 -15.96 -1.62
C ALA A 103 1.27 -16.04 -1.88
N GLU A 104 2.05 -16.06 -0.80
CA GLU A 104 3.51 -16.05 -0.84
C GLU A 104 4.11 -17.29 -1.50
N ASP A 105 3.45 -18.44 -1.36
CA ASP A 105 3.76 -19.70 -2.02
C ASP A 105 3.39 -19.73 -3.51
N ASN A 106 2.98 -18.59 -4.07
CA ASN A 106 2.56 -18.42 -5.46
C ASN A 106 1.27 -19.20 -5.82
N VAL A 107 0.46 -19.55 -4.81
CA VAL A 107 -0.85 -20.19 -4.98
C VAL A 107 -1.97 -19.15 -4.92
N ASP A 108 -2.95 -19.29 -5.81
CA ASP A 108 -4.14 -18.42 -5.83
C ASP A 108 -5.17 -18.89 -4.81
N VAL A 109 -5.54 -17.99 -3.90
CA VAL A 109 -6.53 -18.20 -2.85
C VAL A 109 -7.77 -17.37 -3.17
N ARG A 110 -8.94 -18.02 -3.16
CA ARG A 110 -10.23 -17.30 -3.27
C ARG A 110 -10.58 -16.66 -1.94
N ARG A 111 -11.04 -15.42 -2.02
CA ARG A 111 -11.51 -14.65 -0.88
C ARG A 111 -12.92 -14.15 -1.15
N THR A 112 -13.48 -13.46 -0.18
CA THR A 112 -14.71 -12.69 -0.30
C THR A 112 -14.40 -11.21 -0.11
N ALA A 113 -15.28 -10.33 -0.60
CA ALA A 113 -15.14 -8.90 -0.37
C ALA A 113 -15.06 -8.56 1.14
N THR A 114 -15.86 -9.23 1.96
CA THR A 114 -15.89 -9.03 3.41
C THR A 114 -14.58 -9.44 4.08
N GLU A 115 -13.99 -10.58 3.69
CA GLU A 115 -12.68 -10.99 4.23
C GLU A 115 -11.57 -10.01 3.86
N LEU A 116 -11.57 -9.53 2.61
CA LEU A 116 -10.58 -8.57 2.14
C LEU A 116 -10.73 -7.21 2.82
N GLU A 117 -11.96 -6.73 3.00
CA GLU A 117 -12.21 -5.50 3.73
C GLU A 117 -11.76 -5.63 5.19
N ALA A 118 -12.07 -6.76 5.85
CA ALA A 118 -11.62 -7.02 7.21
C ALA A 118 -10.09 -7.05 7.30
N GLU A 119 -9.43 -7.75 6.37
CA GLU A 119 -7.96 -7.83 6.29
C GLU A 119 -7.32 -6.44 6.11
N ILE A 120 -7.82 -5.64 5.17
CA ILE A 120 -7.32 -4.28 4.93
C ILE A 120 -7.49 -3.40 6.18
N ARG A 121 -8.65 -3.48 6.85
CA ARG A 121 -8.92 -2.73 8.08
C ARG A 121 -8.00 -3.18 9.21
N THR A 122 -7.78 -4.48 9.38
CA THR A 122 -6.85 -5.02 10.39
C THR A 122 -5.43 -4.50 10.15
N TRP A 123 -4.93 -4.58 8.91
CA TRP A 123 -3.62 -4.03 8.59
C TRP A 123 -3.53 -2.52 8.81
N ALA A 124 -4.56 -1.77 8.43
CA ALA A 124 -4.61 -0.32 8.63
C ALA A 124 -4.58 0.05 10.12
N LEU A 125 -5.26 -0.71 10.97
CA LEU A 125 -5.20 -0.55 12.43
C LEU A 125 -3.80 -0.82 12.97
N MET A 126 -3.11 -1.86 12.48
CA MET A 126 -1.74 -2.18 12.89
C MET A 126 -0.74 -1.06 12.56
N LEU A 127 -0.97 -0.28 11.49
CA LEU A 127 -0.15 0.91 11.18
C LEU A 127 -0.34 2.07 12.16
N GLY A 128 -1.54 2.18 12.76
CA GLY A 128 -1.89 3.20 13.74
C GLY A 128 -1.55 2.84 15.19
N VAL A 129 -1.39 1.54 15.49
CA VAL A 129 -0.76 1.07 16.73
C VAL A 129 0.73 1.33 16.61
N LYS A 130 1.16 2.56 16.92
CA LYS A 130 2.57 2.86 17.17
C LYS A 130 3.10 1.78 18.12
N ASN A 131 4.10 1.02 17.69
CA ASN A 131 5.00 0.36 18.61
C ASN A 131 5.74 1.51 19.34
N PRO A 132 5.50 1.76 20.64
CA PRO A 132 6.24 2.77 21.37
C PRO A 132 7.55 2.12 21.85
N SER A 133 8.53 2.06 20.95
CA SER A 133 9.96 1.87 21.23
C SER A 133 10.63 1.83 19.85
N THR A 134 11.41 2.82 19.44
CA THR A 134 12.57 3.38 20.14
C THR A 134 12.75 4.84 19.77
N ASP A 135 12.46 5.74 20.71
CA ASP A 135 13.25 6.96 20.90
C ASP A 135 14.17 6.65 22.09
N GLU A 136 15.46 6.42 21.81
CA GLU A 136 16.59 6.70 22.70
C GLU A 136 17.64 7.46 21.88
#